data_AF-A0A7J8X4B6-F1
#
_entry.id   AF-A0A7J8X4B6-F1
#
_cell.length_a   1.000
_cell.length_b   1.000
_cell.length_c   1.000
_cell.angle_alpha   90.00
_cell.angle_beta   90.00
_cell.angle_gamma   90.00
#
_symmetry.space_group_name_H-M   'P 1'
#
loop_
_entity.id
_entity.type
_entity.pdbx_description
1 polymer ?
#
loop_
_entity_poly.entity_id
_entity_poly.type
_entity_poly.pdbx_seq_one_letter_code
_entity_poly.pdbx_strand_id
1 'polypeptide(L)'
;MSSVLQKQHKNFCTAKEIMLNLEDLRRGQVVLAQQSAITNLMNSQQKTSTSVKEHLLKLTRFFVESEDNGAELDVNTQIEI
;
A
#
# COMPACT_ATOMS: atom_id res chain seq x y z
N MET A 1 -19.32 -13.37 -16.02
CA MET A 1 -18.83 -13.14 -14.64
C MET A 1 -18.90 -11.67 -14.35
N SER A 2 -19.55 -11.23 -13.27
CA SER A 2 -19.58 -9.82 -12.88
C SER A 2 -18.49 -9.55 -11.83
N SER A 3 -17.69 -8.50 -12.00
CA SER A 3 -16.70 -8.12 -10.98
C SER A 3 -17.40 -7.73 -9.67
N VAL A 4 -16.67 -7.80 -8.54
CA VAL A 4 -17.19 -7.38 -7.23
C VAL A 4 -17.72 -5.95 -7.29
N LEU A 5 -16.98 -5.06 -7.97
CA LEU A 5 -17.40 -3.68 -8.25
C LEU A 5 -18.72 -3.61 -9.02
N GLN A 6 -18.90 -4.44 -10.06
CA GLN A 6 -20.12 -4.47 -10.86
C GLN A 6 -21.34 -4.94 -10.06
N LYS A 7 -21.14 -5.84 -9.07
CA LYS A 7 -22.21 -6.24 -8.13
C LYS A 7 -22.52 -5.14 -7.12
N GLN A 8 -21.50 -4.48 -6.57
CA GLN A 8 -21.68 -3.38 -5.60
C GLN A 8 -22.36 -2.16 -6.25
N HIS A 9 -22.02 -1.83 -7.49
CA HIS A 9 -22.55 -0.66 -8.19
C HIS A 9 -23.94 -0.90 -8.80
N LYS A 10 -24.44 -2.14 -8.82
CA LYS A 10 -25.73 -2.48 -9.42
C LYS A 10 -26.92 -1.77 -8.76
N ASN A 11 -26.76 -1.37 -7.50
CA ASN A 11 -27.79 -0.68 -6.71
C ASN A 11 -27.54 0.84 -6.59
N PHE A 12 -26.47 1.36 -7.19
CA PHE A 12 -26.25 2.80 -7.21
C PHE A 12 -27.06 3.43 -8.34
N CYS A 13 -27.87 4.41 -7.99
CA CYS A 13 -28.83 5.05 -8.89
C CYS A 13 -28.19 6.21 -9.65
N THR A 14 -27.05 6.72 -9.18
CA THR A 14 -26.40 7.90 -9.75
C THR A 14 -24.91 7.69 -10.00
N ALA A 15 -24.38 8.38 -11.01
CA ALA A 15 -22.94 8.45 -11.26
C ALA A 15 -22.17 9.03 -10.04
N LYS A 16 -22.83 9.89 -9.25
CA LYS A 16 -22.25 10.48 -8.03
C LYS A 16 -22.01 9.43 -6.94
N GLU A 17 -22.96 8.53 -6.70
CA GLU A 17 -22.80 7.43 -5.73
C GLU A 17 -21.68 6.46 -6.14
N ILE A 18 -21.57 6.18 -7.44
CA ILE A 18 -20.48 5.37 -7.99
C ILE A 18 -19.13 6.06 -7.75
N MET A 19 -19.02 7.36 -8.02
CA MET A 19 -17.78 8.12 -7.78
C MET A 19 -17.40 8.14 -6.30
N LEU A 20 -18.35 8.40 -5.40
CA LEU A 20 -18.10 8.40 -3.96
C LEU A 20 -17.58 7.04 -3.46
N ASN A 21 -18.22 5.94 -3.89
CA ASN A 21 -17.76 4.59 -3.51
C ASN A 21 -16.36 4.28 -4.06
N LEU A 22 -16.06 4.70 -5.30
CA LEU A 22 -14.73 4.52 -5.88
C LEU A 22 -13.68 5.36 -5.15
N GLU A 23 -14.01 6.57 -4.72
CA GLU A 23 -13.12 7.41 -3.92
C GLU A 23 -12.83 6.81 -2.56
N ASP A 24 -13.84 6.29 -1.87
CA ASP A 24 -13.68 5.61 -0.58
C ASP A 24 -12.86 4.31 -0.73
N LEU A 25 -13.14 3.49 -1.74
CA LEU A 25 -12.37 2.28 -2.01
C LEU A 25 -10.91 2.63 -2.32
N ARG A 26 -10.68 3.65 -3.14
CA ARG A 26 -9.33 4.13 -3.46
C ARG A 26 -8.62 4.62 -2.21
N ARG A 27 -9.30 5.36 -1.33
CA ARG A 27 -8.73 5.84 -0.06
C ARG A 27 -8.29 4.66 0.82
N GLY A 28 -9.14 3.65 0.97
CA GLY A 28 -8.80 2.44 1.70
C GLY A 28 -7.60 1.69 1.08
N GLN A 29 -7.55 1.59 -0.25
CA GLN A 29 -6.41 0.97 -0.94
C GLN A 29 -5.11 1.76 -0.79
N VAL A 30 -5.15 3.08 -0.79
CA VAL A 30 -3.97 3.93 -0.53
C VAL A 30 -3.42 3.65 0.87
N VAL A 31 -4.27 3.62 1.89
CA VAL A 31 -3.84 3.31 3.27
C VAL A 31 -3.22 1.91 3.35
N LEU A 32 -3.84 0.91 2.71
CA LEU A 32 -3.29 -0.45 2.68
C LEU A 32 -1.94 -0.53 1.95
N ALA A 33 -1.78 0.20 0.85
CA ALA A 33 -0.52 0.24 0.11
C ALA A 33 0.60 0.90 0.93
N GLN A 34 0.29 2.01 1.61
CA GLN A 34 1.20 2.67 2.54
C GLN A 34 1.63 1.73 3.67
N GLN A 35 0.68 1.09 4.34
CA GLN A 35 0.95 0.14 5.42
C GLN A 35 1.78 -1.06 4.94
N SER A 36 1.48 -1.60 3.76
CA SER A 36 2.26 -2.71 3.20
C SER A 36 3.70 -2.30 2.90
N ALA A 37 3.93 -1.11 2.35
CA ALA A 37 5.27 -0.62 2.06
C ALA A 37 6.09 -0.42 3.33
N ILE A 38 5.50 0.21 4.35
CA ILE A 38 6.11 0.38 5.69
C ILE A 38 6.44 -0.98 6.31
N THR A 39 5.50 -1.92 6.26
CA THR A 39 5.66 -3.26 6.81
C THR A 39 6.80 -4.02 6.13
N ASN A 40 6.89 -3.95 4.80
CA ASN A 40 7.96 -4.59 4.03
C ASN A 40 9.33 -3.99 4.35
N LEU A 41 9.41 -2.66 4.48
CA LEU A 41 10.63 -1.95 4.85
C LEU A 41 11.09 -2.34 6.26
N MET A 42 10.22 -2.21 7.26
CA MET A 42 10.54 -2.43 8.67
C MET A 42 10.87 -3.89 8.99
N ASN A 43 10.24 -4.84 8.29
CA ASN A 43 10.54 -6.26 8.43
C ASN A 43 11.73 -6.74 7.58
N SER A 44 12.36 -5.85 6.79
CA SER A 44 13.49 -6.22 5.96
C SER A 44 14.76 -6.41 6.80
N GLN A 45 15.00 -7.64 7.24
CA GLN A 45 16.24 -8.03 7.91
C GLN A 45 17.27 -8.58 6.92
N GLN A 46 18.55 -8.28 7.15
CA GLN A 46 19.64 -8.87 6.38
C GLN A 46 19.78 -10.36 6.74
N LYS A 47 19.85 -11.23 5.73
CA LYS A 47 20.14 -12.65 5.94
C LYS A 47 21.65 -12.85 6.02
N THR A 48 22.09 -13.82 6.82
CA THR A 48 23.52 -14.17 6.98
C THR A 48 24.20 -14.58 5.67
N SER A 49 23.45 -15.09 4.70
CA SER A 49 23.95 -15.48 3.37
C SER A 49 23.95 -14.34 2.34
N THR A 50 23.36 -13.19 2.64
CA THR A 50 23.25 -12.07 1.70
C THR A 50 24.29 -11.00 1.97
N SER A 51 24.91 -10.49 0.90
CA SER A 51 25.86 -9.38 1.01
C SER A 51 25.17 -8.09 1.46
N VAL A 52 25.92 -7.21 2.15
CA VAL A 52 25.41 -5.89 2.55
C VAL A 52 24.94 -5.08 1.35
N LYS A 53 25.67 -5.15 0.22
CA LYS A 53 25.32 -4.44 -1.01
C LYS A 53 23.95 -4.87 -1.56
N GLU A 54 23.69 -6.18 -1.59
CA GLU A 54 22.42 -6.73 -2.05
C GLU A 54 21.27 -6.34 -1.11
N HIS A 55 21.51 -6.39 0.20
CA HIS A 55 20.53 -5.94 1.18
C HIS A 55 20.21 -4.44 1.05
N LEU A 56 21.23 -3.61 0.82
CA LEU A 56 21.05 -2.17 0.60
C LEU A 56 20.19 -1.88 -0.64
N LEU A 57 20.46 -2.57 -1.76
CA LEU A 57 19.63 -2.44 -2.97
C LEU A 57 18.17 -2.83 -2.71
N LYS A 58 17.93 -3.85 -1.87
CA LYS A 58 16.59 -4.24 -1.43
C LYS A 58 15.93 -3.14 -0.59
N LEU A 59 16.64 -2.54 0.36
CA LEU A 59 16.13 -1.43 1.16
C LEU A 59 15.82 -0.21 0.28
N THR A 60 16.68 0.14 -0.68
CA THR A 60 16.41 1.23 -1.64
C THR A 60 15.12 1.00 -2.41
N ARG A 61 14.83 -0.24 -2.84
CA ARG A 61 13.56 -0.56 -3.49
C ARG A 61 12.37 -0.29 -2.57
N PHE A 62 12.45 -0.67 -1.30
CA PHE A 62 11.37 -0.42 -0.35
C PHE A 62 11.19 1.07 -0.05
N PHE A 63 12.26 1.86 0.01
CA PHE A 63 12.14 3.31 0.15
C PHE A 63 11.42 3.96 -1.05
N VAL A 64 11.76 3.55 -2.27
CA VAL A 64 11.07 4.03 -3.48
C VAL A 64 9.60 3.61 -3.46
N GLU A 65 9.30 2.36 -3.09
CA GLU A 65 7.92 1.88 -2.98
C GLU A 65 7.12 2.63 -1.90
N SER A 66 7.74 2.96 -0.76
CA SER A 66 7.12 3.79 0.27
C SER A 66 6.83 5.21 -0.23
N GLU A 67 7.78 5.84 -0.93
CA GLU A 67 7.61 7.18 -1.51
C GLU A 67 6.52 7.21 -2.58
N ASP A 68 6.50 6.24 -3.50
CA ASP A 68 5.50 6.10 -4.57
C ASP A 68 4.07 5.92 -4.01
N ASN A 69 3.95 5.23 -2.88
CA ASN A 69 2.67 5.06 -2.18
C ASN A 69 2.33 6.23 -1.24
N GLY A 70 3.18 7.26 -1.15
CA GLY A 70 2.99 8.42 -0.29
C GLY A 70 3.02 8.10 1.21
N ALA A 71 3.74 7.05 1.61
CA ALA A 71 3.92 6.70 3.01
C ALA A 71 4.84 7.71 3.70
N GLU A 72 4.44 8.20 4.86
CA GLU A 72 5.28 9.07 5.69
C GLU A 72 6.26 8.21 6.49
N LEU A 73 7.56 8.47 6.31
CA LEU A 73 8.66 7.79 6.99
C LEU A 73 9.28 8.76 8.00
N ASP A 74 8.61 8.96 9.14
CA ASP A 74 9.09 9.78 10.24
C ASP A 74 9.66 8.92 11.38
N VAL A 75 10.05 9.56 12.49
CA VAL A 75 10.59 8.87 13.67
C VAL A 75 9.54 8.03 14.42
N ASN A 76 8.26 8.22 14.12
CA ASN A 76 7.12 7.56 14.75
C ASN A 76 6.52 6.45 13.88
N THR A 77 6.90 6.34 12.61
CA THR A 77 6.40 5.33 11.68
C THR A 77 6.54 3.93 12.29
N GLN A 78 5.40 3.29 12.50
CA GLN A 78 5.27 1.97 13.10
C GLN A 78 4.46 1.05 12.18
N ILE A 79 4.68 -0.25 12.34
CA ILE A 79 3.81 -1.25 11.74
C ILE A 79 2.50 -1.25 12.55
N GLU A 80 1.36 -0.96 11.92
CA GLU A 80 0.06 -1.20 12.55
C GLU A 80 -0.15 -2.72 12.68
N ILE A 81 -0.43 -3.20 13.91
CA ILE A 81 -0.66 -4.62 14.25
C ILE A 81 -2.15 -4.96 14.10
#